data_AF-A0A139CJI3-F1
#
_entry.id   AF-A0A139CJI3-F1
#
_cell.length_a   1.000
_cell.length_b   1.000
_cell.length_c   1.000
_cell.angle_alpha   90.00
_cell.angle_beta   90.00
_cell.angle_gamma   90.00
#
_symmetry.space_group_name_H-M   'P 1'
#
loop_
_entity.id
_entity.type
_entity.pdbx_description
1 polymer ?
#
loop_
_entity_poly.entity_id
_entity_poly.type
_entity_poly.pdbx_seq_one_letter_code
_entity_poly.pdbx_strand_id
1 'polypeptide(L)'
;MFLCYNHIYNNWSGIVNYYEDDNALGCSAEGHVSHILSDRLSSRPMGWSKLGADQMARLRAFKFNGGQSKDLQKMILKKEKEKQKEDNLLEIESKVVNKRIKKKYKEKRENIPSLNKGIRTGLFRAIKSLV
;
A
#
# COMPACT_ATOMS: atom_id res chain seq x y z
N MET A 1 18.39 34.11 -17.69
CA MET A 1 19.48 33.66 -18.60
C MET A 1 20.64 32.98 -17.84
N PHE A 2 21.06 33.46 -16.66
CA PHE A 2 22.16 32.85 -15.88
C PHE A 2 21.93 31.42 -15.35
N LEU A 3 20.68 31.02 -15.09
CA LEU A 3 20.37 29.71 -14.51
C LEU A 3 20.66 28.53 -15.46
N CYS A 4 20.47 28.68 -16.78
CA CYS A 4 20.82 27.63 -17.73
C CYS A 4 22.33 27.42 -17.85
N TYR A 5 23.11 28.51 -17.86
CA TYR A 5 24.56 28.44 -18.01
C TYR A 5 25.20 27.67 -16.85
N ASN A 6 24.81 28.01 -15.61
CA ASN A 6 25.30 27.30 -14.42
C ASN A 6 24.88 25.84 -14.40
N HIS A 7 23.67 25.51 -14.88
CA HIS A 7 23.19 24.13 -14.92
C HIS A 7 24.00 23.27 -15.91
N ILE A 8 24.33 23.81 -17.08
CA ILE A 8 25.17 23.12 -18.07
C ILE A 8 26.58 22.92 -17.53
N TYR A 9 27.16 23.95 -16.91
CA TYR A 9 28.51 23.88 -16.36
C TYR A 9 28.61 22.86 -15.21
N ASN A 10 27.64 22.85 -14.30
CA ASN A 10 27.61 21.93 -13.17
C ASN A 10 27.42 20.45 -13.58
N ASN A 11 26.77 20.20 -14.72
CA ASN A 11 26.53 18.86 -15.25
C ASN A 11 27.46 18.49 -16.42
N TRP A 12 28.48 19.32 -16.71
CA TRP A 12 29.35 19.16 -17.87
C TRP A 12 30.05 17.81 -17.93
N SER A 13 30.50 17.28 -16.79
CA SER A 13 31.10 15.95 -16.69
C SER A 13 30.16 14.83 -17.13
N GLY A 14 28.88 14.90 -16.76
CA GLY A 14 27.86 13.93 -17.19
C GLY A 14 27.56 14.03 -18.68
N ILE A 15 27.56 15.25 -19.23
CA ILE A 15 27.38 15.48 -20.67
C ILE A 15 28.54 14.87 -21.46
N VAL A 16 29.79 15.10 -21.05
CA VAL A 16 30.98 14.53 -21.70
C VAL A 16 30.94 12.99 -21.65
N ASN A 17 30.68 12.40 -20.48
CA ASN A 17 30.58 10.94 -20.33
C ASN A 17 29.50 10.33 -21.25
N TYR A 18 28.40 11.04 -21.47
CA TYR A 18 27.35 10.59 -22.38
C TYR A 18 27.77 10.64 -23.86
N TYR A 19 28.59 11.63 -24.25
CA TYR A 19 29.12 11.71 -25.61
C TYR A 19 30.25 10.71 -25.89
N GLU A 20 30.97 10.29 -24.86
CA GLU A 20 32.08 9.33 -24.95
C GLU A 20 31.62 7.86 -24.86
N ASP A 21 30.38 7.58 -24.47
CA ASP A 21 29.82 6.23 -24.42
C ASP A 21 29.22 5.83 -25.77
N ASP A 22 29.86 4.87 -26.45
CA ASP A 22 29.40 4.30 -27.72
C ASP A 22 28.02 3.62 -27.62
N ASN A 23 27.56 3.27 -26.41
CA ASN A 23 26.23 2.70 -26.16
C ASN A 23 25.18 3.76 -25.79
N ALA A 24 25.56 5.04 -25.71
CA ALA A 24 24.63 6.12 -25.42
C ALA A 24 23.68 6.32 -26.62
N LEU A 25 22.51 5.68 -26.54
CA LEU A 25 21.42 5.95 -27.46
C LEU A 25 20.91 7.37 -27.23
N GLY A 26 21.04 8.21 -28.28
CA GLY A 26 20.45 9.54 -28.46
C GLY A 26 18.93 9.58 -28.34
N CYS A 27 18.38 9.12 -27.22
CA CYS A 27 16.96 9.06 -26.97
C CYS A 27 16.58 10.19 -26.02
N SER A 28 15.57 10.98 -26.39
CA SER A 28 14.91 11.85 -25.44
C SER A 28 13.99 10.97 -24.58
N ALA A 29 14.59 10.18 -23.69
CA ALA A 29 13.85 9.28 -22.79
C ALA A 29 12.77 10.05 -22.03
N GLU A 30 13.09 11.26 -21.58
CA GLU A 30 12.14 12.16 -20.94
C GLU A 30 11.03 12.58 -21.89
N GLY A 31 11.32 12.94 -23.14
CA GLY A 31 10.31 13.31 -24.14
C GLY A 31 9.37 12.15 -24.48
N HIS A 32 9.93 10.96 -24.72
CA HIS A 32 9.15 9.77 -25.04
C HIS A 32 8.24 9.34 -23.88
N VAL A 33 8.76 9.34 -22.66
CA VAL A 33 8.00 8.94 -21.47
C VAL A 33 6.99 10.02 -21.06
N SER A 34 7.39 11.30 -21.07
CA SER A 34 6.52 12.41 -20.67
C SER A 34 5.34 12.58 -21.61
N HIS A 35 5.50 12.36 -22.92
CA HIS A 35 4.39 12.40 -23.86
C HIS A 35 3.33 11.34 -23.50
N ILE A 36 3.76 10.10 -23.22
CA ILE A 36 2.84 9.00 -22.89
C ILE A 36 2.10 9.24 -21.56
N LEU A 37 2.84 9.66 -20.54
CA LEU A 37 2.33 9.83 -19.18
C LEU A 37 1.47 11.11 -19.04
N SER A 38 1.91 12.20 -19.67
CA SER A 38 1.28 13.52 -19.49
C SER A 38 0.12 13.76 -20.45
N ASP A 39 0.01 13.04 -21.57
CA ASP A 39 -1.04 13.25 -22.58
C ASP A 39 -2.46 13.36 -22.00
N ARG A 40 -2.82 12.52 -21.02
CA ARG A 40 -4.14 12.64 -20.35
C ARG A 40 -4.18 13.79 -19.34
N LEU A 41 -3.12 13.97 -18.57
CA LEU A 41 -3.06 14.92 -17.46
C LEU A 41 -3.01 16.37 -17.96
N SER A 42 -2.34 16.62 -19.10
CA SER A 42 -2.24 17.93 -19.73
C SER A 42 -3.46 18.26 -20.61
N SER A 43 -3.98 17.29 -21.37
CA SER A 43 -5.13 17.54 -22.26
C SER A 43 -6.46 17.71 -21.52
N ARG A 44 -6.61 17.05 -20.37
CA ARG A 44 -7.83 17.08 -19.54
C ARG A 44 -7.45 17.25 -18.08
N PRO A 45 -7.02 18.46 -17.69
CA PRO A 45 -6.65 18.73 -16.32
C PRO A 45 -7.87 18.51 -15.41
N MET A 46 -7.68 17.68 -14.39
CA MET A 46 -8.63 17.49 -13.29
C MET A 46 -7.90 17.81 -11.99
N GLY A 47 -8.65 18.09 -10.92
CA GLY A 47 -8.12 18.17 -9.56
C GLY A 47 -7.68 16.79 -9.07
N TRP A 48 -6.59 16.27 -9.63
CA TRP A 48 -6.06 14.96 -9.26
C TRP A 48 -5.48 15.01 -7.85
N SER A 49 -5.86 14.05 -7.01
CA SER A 49 -5.07 13.76 -5.80
C SER A 49 -3.72 13.18 -6.20
N LYS A 50 -2.71 13.29 -5.34
CA LYS A 50 -1.37 12.71 -5.58
C LYS A 50 -1.44 11.22 -5.95
N LEU A 51 -2.31 10.49 -5.26
CA LEU A 51 -2.53 9.06 -5.48
C LEU A 51 -3.27 8.78 -6.80
N GLY A 52 -4.26 9.62 -7.16
CA GLY A 52 -4.97 9.49 -8.43
C GLY A 52 -4.07 9.77 -9.64
N ALA A 53 -3.19 10.76 -9.53
CA ALA A 53 -2.18 11.07 -10.55
C ALA A 53 -1.20 9.91 -10.75
N ASP A 54 -0.67 9.32 -9.66
CA ASP A 54 0.22 8.16 -9.72
C ASP A 54 -0.45 6.93 -10.36
N GLN A 55 -1.67 6.61 -9.93
CA GLN A 55 -2.44 5.51 -10.52
C GLN A 55 -2.70 5.74 -12.01
N MET A 56 -2.99 6.99 -12.40
CA MET A 56 -3.21 7.33 -13.79
C MET A 56 -1.96 7.13 -14.65
N ALA A 57 -0.81 7.61 -14.17
CA ALA A 57 0.47 7.44 -14.85
C ALA A 57 0.79 5.95 -15.06
N ARG A 58 0.61 5.11 -14.02
CA ARG A 58 0.81 3.65 -14.11
C ARG A 58 -0.11 2.99 -15.13
N LEU A 59 -1.39 3.36 -15.16
CA LEU A 59 -2.35 2.83 -16.12
C LEU A 59 -1.99 3.22 -17.57
N ARG A 60 -1.48 4.45 -17.77
CA ARG A 60 -1.01 4.90 -19.09
C ARG A 60 0.21 4.11 -19.55
N ALA A 61 1.20 3.92 -18.68
CA ALA A 61 2.36 3.08 -18.98
C ALA A 61 1.95 1.63 -19.30
N PHE A 62 1.04 1.05 -18.50
CA PHE A 62 0.51 -0.29 -18.71
C PHE A 62 -0.18 -0.43 -20.08
N LYS A 63 -1.00 0.55 -20.46
CA LYS A 63 -1.68 0.57 -21.77
C LYS A 63 -0.67 0.68 -22.91
N PHE A 64 0.33 1.55 -22.78
CA PHE A 64 1.37 1.73 -23.80
C PHE A 64 2.18 0.45 -24.01
N ASN A 65 2.46 -0.29 -22.94
CA ASN A 65 3.16 -1.57 -22.98
C ASN A 65 2.29 -2.75 -23.50
N GLY A 66 1.11 -2.48 -24.08
CA GLY A 66 0.23 -3.50 -24.64
C GLY A 66 -0.62 -4.26 -23.62
N GLY A 67 -0.69 -3.76 -22.38
CA GLY A 67 -1.44 -4.40 -21.31
C GLY A 67 -2.93 -4.51 -21.62
N GLN A 68 -3.50 -5.71 -21.44
CA GLN A 68 -4.92 -5.97 -21.72
C GLN A 68 -5.78 -5.79 -20.47
N SER A 69 -7.07 -5.47 -20.69
CA SER A 69 -8.05 -5.36 -19.60
C SER A 69 -8.16 -6.66 -18.76
N LYS A 70 -8.02 -7.82 -19.42
CA LYS A 70 -8.00 -9.13 -18.75
C LYS A 70 -6.86 -9.26 -17.74
N ASP A 71 -5.70 -8.68 -18.04
CA ASP A 71 -4.55 -8.76 -17.15
C ASP A 71 -4.71 -7.84 -15.94
N LEU A 72 -5.29 -6.65 -16.13
CA LEU A 72 -5.69 -5.79 -15.00
C LEU A 72 -6.68 -6.51 -14.08
N GLN A 73 -7.69 -7.17 -14.64
CA GLN A 73 -8.65 -7.94 -13.85
C GLN A 73 -7.97 -9.04 -13.04
N LYS A 74 -7.07 -9.81 -13.66
CA LYS A 74 -6.29 -10.85 -12.96
C LYS A 74 -5.44 -10.26 -11.83
N MET A 75 -4.80 -9.10 -12.06
CA MET A 75 -3.98 -8.44 -11.03
C MET A 75 -4.82 -7.96 -9.84
N ILE A 76 -6.01 -7.41 -10.10
CA ILE A 76 -6.95 -6.98 -9.05
C ILE A 76 -7.42 -8.18 -8.24
N LEU A 77 -7.90 -9.23 -8.90
CA LEU A 77 -8.36 -10.46 -8.25
C LEU A 77 -7.26 -11.12 -7.43
N LYS A 78 -6.01 -11.09 -7.90
CA LYS A 78 -4.86 -11.64 -7.17
C LYS A 78 -4.63 -10.86 -5.87
N LYS A 79 -4.64 -9.52 -5.93
CA LYS A 79 -4.49 -8.66 -4.74
C LYS A 79 -5.62 -8.86 -3.74
N GLU A 80 -6.85 -9.01 -4.21
CA GLU A 80 -8.00 -9.28 -3.32
C GLU A 80 -7.86 -10.63 -2.62
N LYS A 81 -7.43 -11.67 -3.33
CA LYS A 81 -7.16 -12.99 -2.73
C LYS A 81 -6.03 -12.95 -1.71
N GLU A 82 -4.96 -12.21 -1.99
CA GLU A 82 -3.86 -12.02 -1.05
C GLU A 82 -4.35 -11.33 0.22
N LYS A 83 -5.10 -10.23 0.08
CA LYS A 83 -5.70 -9.52 1.21
C LYS A 83 -6.64 -10.41 2.03
N GLN A 84 -7.51 -11.19 1.37
CA GLN A 84 -8.38 -12.15 2.06
C GLN A 84 -7.58 -13.20 2.85
N LYS A 85 -6.46 -13.67 2.31
CA LYS A 85 -5.60 -14.62 3.03
C LYS A 85 -4.96 -13.98 4.27
N GLU A 86 -4.50 -12.74 4.16
CA GLU A 86 -3.96 -11.97 5.29
C GLU A 86 -5.04 -11.75 6.36
N ASP A 87 -6.23 -11.31 5.97
CA ASP A 87 -7.35 -11.09 6.89
C ASP A 87 -7.76 -12.40 7.60
N ASN A 88 -7.83 -13.51 6.86
CA ASN A 88 -8.13 -14.83 7.44
C ASN A 88 -7.03 -15.29 8.41
N LEU A 89 -5.76 -15.03 8.10
CA LEU A 89 -4.64 -15.37 8.98
C LEU A 89 -4.74 -14.60 10.30
N LEU A 90 -4.98 -13.29 10.23
CA LEU A 90 -5.19 -12.44 11.41
C LEU A 90 -6.38 -12.92 12.25
N GLU A 91 -7.47 -13.34 11.61
CA GLU A 91 -8.62 -13.89 12.31
C GLU A 91 -8.27 -15.21 13.04
N ILE A 92 -7.57 -16.13 12.38
CA ILE A 92 -7.13 -17.39 12.98
C ILE A 92 -6.20 -17.12 14.18
N GLU A 93 -5.23 -16.23 14.02
CA GLU A 93 -4.32 -15.83 15.09
C GLU A 93 -5.08 -15.27 16.30
N SER A 94 -6.05 -14.39 16.06
CA SER A 94 -6.90 -13.84 17.13
C SER A 94 -7.69 -14.93 17.86
N LYS A 95 -8.24 -15.92 17.13
CA LYS A 95 -8.96 -17.07 17.71
C LYS A 95 -8.04 -17.96 18.54
N VAL A 96 -6.82 -18.22 18.06
CA VAL A 96 -5.83 -19.02 18.79
C VAL A 96 -5.39 -18.31 20.07
N VAL A 97 -5.10 -17.01 20.00
CA VAL A 97 -4.76 -16.19 21.17
C VAL A 97 -5.91 -16.20 22.18
N ASN A 98 -7.14 -15.94 21.74
CA ASN A 98 -8.33 -15.99 22.60
C ASN A 98 -8.54 -17.36 23.24
N LYS A 99 -8.33 -18.45 22.50
CA LYS A 99 -8.43 -19.82 23.03
C LYS A 99 -7.35 -20.11 24.07
N ARG A 100 -6.11 -19.64 23.84
CA ARG A 100 -5.01 -19.75 24.81
C ARG A 100 -5.29 -18.96 26.08
N ILE A 101 -5.77 -17.73 25.97
CA ILE A 101 -6.19 -16.88 27.09
C ILE A 101 -7.30 -17.60 27.89
N LYS A 102 -8.37 -18.05 27.24
CA LYS A 102 -9.46 -18.79 27.90
C LYS A 102 -8.99 -20.07 28.58
N LYS A 103 -8.01 -20.78 28.02
CA LYS A 103 -7.41 -21.98 28.65
C LYS A 103 -6.56 -21.61 29.87
N LYS A 104 -5.75 -20.55 29.79
CA LYS A 104 -4.86 -20.09 30.87
C LYS A 104 -5.66 -19.58 32.07
N TYR A 105 -6.72 -18.80 31.82
CA TYR A 105 -7.58 -18.22 32.85
C TYR A 105 -8.88 -19.02 33.06
N LYS A 106 -8.83 -20.35 32.85
CA LYS A 106 -9.97 -21.24 33.12
C LYS A 106 -10.13 -21.44 34.63
N GLU A 107 -10.41 -20.38 35.38
CA GLU A 107 -10.81 -20.48 36.78
C GLU A 107 -12.20 -21.13 36.85
N LYS A 108 -12.38 -22.07 37.79
CA LYS A 108 -13.73 -22.55 38.13
C LYS A 108 -14.49 -21.34 38.69
N ARG A 109 -15.73 -21.10 38.22
CA ARG A 109 -16.61 -20.00 38.69
C ARG A 109 -16.70 -19.93 40.22
N GLU A 110 -16.53 -21.08 40.87
CA GLU A 110 -16.53 -21.29 42.31
C GLU A 110 -15.30 -20.74 43.06
N ASN A 111 -14.24 -20.27 42.40
CA ASN A 111 -13.05 -19.72 43.06
C ASN A 111 -12.96 -18.19 43.01
N ILE A 112 -13.96 -17.51 42.44
CA ILE A 112 -13.97 -16.06 42.30
C ILE A 112 -14.74 -15.44 43.49
N PRO A 113 -14.07 -14.79 44.46
CA PRO A 113 -14.71 -14.36 45.71
C PRO A 113 -15.82 -13.33 45.49
N SER A 114 -15.70 -12.51 44.45
CA SER A 114 -16.70 -11.51 44.08
C SER A 114 -17.99 -12.13 43.53
N LEU A 115 -17.93 -13.31 42.87
CA LEU A 115 -19.11 -14.05 42.39
C LEU A 115 -19.78 -14.87 43.51
N ASN A 116 -19.00 -15.41 44.44
CA ASN A 116 -19.50 -16.25 45.54
C ASN A 116 -20.11 -15.45 46.71
N LYS A 117 -19.70 -14.19 46.92
CA LYS A 117 -20.21 -13.36 48.02
C LYS A 117 -21.71 -13.05 47.95
N GLY A 118 -22.37 -13.29 46.82
CA GLY A 118 -23.81 -13.03 46.62
C GLY A 118 -24.21 -11.55 46.54
N ILE A 119 -23.26 -10.62 46.72
CA ILE A 119 -23.50 -9.17 46.73
C ILE A 119 -23.31 -8.60 45.32
N ARG A 120 -24.34 -7.92 44.80
CA ARG A 120 -24.32 -7.28 43.48
C ARG A 120 -23.55 -5.95 43.48
N THR A 121 -22.23 -6.03 43.54
CA THR A 121 -21.32 -4.87 43.37
C THR A 121 -21.09 -4.50 41.90
N GLY A 122 -20.51 -3.33 41.63
CA GLY A 122 -20.05 -2.96 40.28
C GLY A 122 -19.01 -3.96 39.74
N LEU A 123 -18.13 -4.44 40.62
CA LEU A 123 -17.12 -5.46 40.31
C LEU A 123 -17.76 -6.83 40.00
N PHE A 124 -18.81 -7.21 40.72
CA PHE A 124 -19.64 -8.38 40.38
C PHE A 124 -20.25 -8.28 38.98
N ARG A 125 -20.82 -7.12 38.62
CA ARG A 125 -21.41 -6.90 37.29
C ARG A 125 -20.36 -6.98 36.17
N ALA A 126 -19.20 -6.35 36.37
CA ALA A 126 -18.10 -6.36 35.40
C ALA A 126 -17.53 -7.76 35.17
N ILE A 127 -17.30 -8.54 36.23
CA ILE A 127 -16.82 -9.92 36.11
C ILE A 127 -17.89 -10.83 35.49
N LYS A 128 -19.17 -10.64 35.85
CA LYS A 128 -20.28 -11.42 35.26
C LYS A 128 -20.47 -11.16 33.77
N SER A 129 -20.08 -10.00 33.24
CA SER A 129 -20.09 -9.75 31.79
C SER A 129 -18.92 -10.40 31.02
N LEU A 130 -17.86 -10.82 31.72
CA LEU A 130 -16.65 -11.40 31.13
C LEU A 130 -16.63 -12.94 31.15
N VAL A 131 -17.50 -13.57 31.95
CA VAL A 131 -17.58 -15.02 32.24
C VAL A 131 -18.87 -15.64 31.71
#